data_AF-A0A1B6GNE3-F1
#
_entry.id   AF-A0A1B6GNE3-F1
#
_cell.length_a   1.000
_cell.length_b   1.000
_cell.length_c   1.000
_cell.angle_alpha   90.00
_cell.angle_beta   90.00
_cell.angle_gamma   90.00
#
_symmetry.space_group_name_H-M   'P 1'
#
loop_
_entity.id
_entity.type
_entity.pdbx_description
1 polymer ?
#
loop_
_entity_poly.entity_id
_entity_poly.type
_entity_poly.pdbx_seq_one_letter_code
_entity_poly.pdbx_strand_id
1 'polypeptide(L)'
;FKKFLFNLTPPISSTNMSREISARRGKKRKHRSERRHSETMEKLARIYIEEAMTRALIRNCPSCRSAIVKTEGCDIVTCLCGVNFCYRCGRRVLECRLSLCRNILRTSSAQAGNMARERLRRRFPTLTFRQCKTLFKQKWK
;
A
#
# COMPACT_ATOMS: atom_id res chain seq x y z
N PHE A 1 46.93 -56.45 62.03
CA PHE A 1 47.52 -56.24 60.68
C PHE A 1 46.56 -56.83 59.64
N LYS A 2 46.12 -56.01 58.66
CA LYS A 2 45.42 -56.33 57.38
C LYS A 2 44.06 -57.08 57.48
N LYS A 3 42.89 -56.40 57.45
CA LYS A 3 42.11 -55.94 56.27
C LYS A 3 41.97 -57.00 55.16
N PHE A 4 40.78 -57.59 55.01
CA PHE A 4 40.19 -57.94 53.71
C PHE A 4 38.67 -58.12 53.88
N LEU A 5 37.94 -57.00 53.84
CA LEU A 5 36.50 -56.98 53.61
C LEU A 5 36.30 -57.10 52.09
N PHE A 6 35.67 -58.19 51.66
CA PHE A 6 35.28 -58.43 50.28
C PHE A 6 33.97 -57.67 50.00
N ASN A 7 34.09 -56.40 49.61
CA ASN A 7 32.96 -55.64 49.08
C ASN A 7 32.76 -56.00 47.59
N LEU A 8 31.80 -56.87 47.30
CA LEU A 8 31.23 -57.00 45.96
C LEU A 8 30.20 -55.88 45.77
N THR A 9 30.61 -54.77 45.17
CA THR A 9 29.66 -53.82 44.55
C THR A 9 29.26 -54.37 43.18
N PRO A 10 27.96 -54.63 42.90
CA PRO A 10 27.51 -54.69 41.51
C PRO A 10 27.53 -53.28 40.90
N PRO A 11 27.79 -53.18 39.59
CA PRO A 11 28.00 -51.91 38.91
C PRO A 11 26.67 -51.22 38.62
N ILE A 12 26.77 -49.92 38.36
CA ILE A 12 26.08 -49.10 37.36
C ILE A 12 25.81 -47.76 38.03
N SER A 13 26.81 -46.89 37.94
CA SER A 13 26.61 -45.45 37.99
C SER A 13 25.37 -45.10 37.16
N SER A 14 24.33 -44.56 37.81
CA SER A 14 23.21 -43.92 37.13
C SER A 14 23.78 -42.92 36.15
N THR A 15 23.70 -43.26 34.87
CA THR A 15 24.66 -42.82 33.86
C THR A 15 24.61 -41.30 33.67
N ASN A 16 25.76 -40.64 33.72
CA ASN A 16 25.95 -39.28 33.19
C ASN A 16 25.42 -39.18 31.74
N MET A 17 25.41 -40.31 31.02
CA MET A 17 24.77 -40.52 29.72
C MET A 17 23.27 -40.14 29.68
N SER A 18 22.48 -40.50 30.70
CA SER A 18 21.03 -40.25 30.73
C SER A 18 20.69 -38.77 30.91
N ARG A 19 21.50 -38.03 31.69
CA ARG A 19 21.37 -36.58 31.87
C ARG A 19 21.79 -35.82 30.61
N GLU A 20 22.87 -36.23 29.95
CA GLU A 20 23.31 -35.62 28.68
C GLU A 20 22.34 -35.88 27.52
N ILE A 21 21.78 -37.09 27.40
CA ILE A 21 20.75 -37.40 26.40
C ILE A 21 19.49 -36.56 26.66
N SER A 22 19.10 -36.38 27.92
CA SER A 22 17.96 -35.54 28.30
C SER A 22 18.20 -34.06 27.99
N ALA A 23 19.40 -33.54 28.27
CA ALA A 23 19.78 -32.18 27.91
C ALA A 23 19.89 -31.97 26.39
N ARG A 24 20.44 -32.94 25.64
CA ARG A 24 20.48 -32.91 24.16
C ARG A 24 19.08 -33.00 23.55
N ARG A 25 18.19 -33.84 24.09
CA ARG A 25 16.77 -33.91 23.69
C ARG A 25 16.03 -32.62 24.02
N GLY A 26 16.30 -32.01 25.18
CA GLY A 26 15.76 -30.71 25.58
C GLY A 26 16.24 -29.56 24.68
N LYS A 27 17.53 -29.51 24.35
CA LYS A 27 18.12 -28.54 23.41
C LYS A 27 17.57 -28.73 21.99
N LYS A 28 17.45 -29.98 21.49
CA LYS A 28 16.82 -30.27 20.18
C LYS A 28 15.33 -29.88 20.17
N ARG A 29 14.59 -30.11 21.27
CA ARG A 29 13.19 -29.68 21.40
C ARG A 29 13.05 -28.17 21.44
N LYS A 30 13.88 -27.45 22.23
CA LYS A 30 13.92 -25.98 22.28
C LYS A 30 14.28 -25.36 20.93
N HIS A 31 15.35 -25.84 20.29
CA HIS A 31 15.73 -25.38 18.95
C HIS A 31 14.63 -25.64 17.92
N ARG A 32 13.96 -26.80 17.99
CA ARG A 32 12.81 -27.11 17.12
C ARG A 32 11.60 -26.24 17.41
N SER A 33 11.33 -25.86 18.67
CA SER A 33 10.22 -24.96 19.02
C SER A 33 10.52 -23.50 18.67
N GLU A 34 11.74 -23.03 18.90
CA GLU A 34 12.20 -21.68 18.51
C GLU A 34 12.18 -21.50 16.99
N ARG A 35 12.67 -22.49 16.23
CA ARG A 35 12.61 -22.47 14.77
C ARG A 35 11.17 -22.43 14.25
N ARG A 36 10.28 -23.26 14.82
CA ARG A 36 8.85 -23.28 14.47
C ARG A 36 8.16 -21.97 14.85
N HIS A 37 8.53 -21.35 15.97
CA HIS A 37 8.01 -20.05 16.39
C HIS A 37 8.48 -18.92 15.45
N SER A 38 9.76 -18.91 15.08
CA SER A 38 10.32 -17.98 14.08
C SER A 38 9.61 -18.11 12.73
N GLU A 39 9.43 -19.33 12.24
CA GLU A 39 8.71 -19.61 10.99
C GLU A 39 7.24 -19.12 11.07
N THR A 40 6.56 -19.31 12.22
CA THR A 40 5.20 -18.79 12.40
C THR A 40 5.16 -17.25 12.40
N MET A 41 6.14 -16.60 13.04
CA MET A 41 6.20 -15.13 13.08
C MET A 41 6.49 -14.53 11.70
N GLU A 42 7.38 -15.14 10.92
CA GLU A 42 7.64 -14.74 9.54
C GLU A 42 6.40 -14.88 8.64
N LYS A 43 5.61 -15.94 8.84
CA LYS A 43 4.36 -16.13 8.10
C LYS A 43 3.32 -15.07 8.45
N LEU A 44 3.16 -14.75 9.74
CA LEU A 44 2.25 -13.71 10.20
C LEU A 44 2.67 -12.32 9.68
N ALA A 45 3.98 -12.03 9.69
CA ALA A 45 4.50 -10.78 9.14
C ALA A 45 4.19 -10.63 7.64
N ARG A 46 4.32 -11.71 6.86
CA ARG A 46 3.95 -11.71 5.44
C ARG A 46 2.47 -11.40 5.22
N ILE A 47 1.58 -12.09 5.93
CA ILE A 47 0.12 -11.86 5.84
C ILE A 47 -0.20 -10.41 6.20
N TYR A 48 0.40 -9.89 7.27
CA TYR A 48 0.18 -8.50 7.70
C TYR A 48 0.57 -7.50 6.62
N ILE A 49 1.73 -7.69 5.98
CA ILE A 49 2.19 -6.83 4.87
C ILE A 49 1.22 -6.92 3.69
N GLU A 50 0.83 -8.12 3.28
CA GLU A 50 -0.10 -8.34 2.17
C GLU A 50 -1.44 -7.62 2.42
N GLU A 51 -2.02 -7.81 3.60
CA GLU A 51 -3.27 -7.13 3.98
C GLU A 51 -3.12 -5.60 4.03
N ALA A 52 -2.00 -5.10 4.55
CA ALA A 52 -1.73 -3.67 4.61
C ALA A 52 -1.61 -3.06 3.21
N MET A 53 -0.95 -3.76 2.29
CA MET A 53 -0.83 -3.36 0.88
C MET A 53 -2.19 -3.36 0.19
N THR A 54 -2.99 -4.42 0.36
CA THR A 54 -4.36 -4.48 -0.18
C THR A 54 -5.23 -3.34 0.36
N ARG A 55 -5.16 -3.05 1.66
CA ARG A 55 -5.90 -1.95 2.28
C ARG A 55 -5.47 -0.58 1.75
N ALA A 56 -4.18 -0.38 1.48
CA ALA A 56 -3.64 0.87 0.95
C ALA A 56 -4.11 1.18 -0.49
N LEU A 57 -4.45 0.13 -1.26
CA LEU A 57 -5.00 0.21 -2.61
C LEU A 57 -6.50 0.53 -2.63
N ILE A 58 -7.20 0.56 -1.50
CA ILE A 58 -8.63 0.85 -1.45
C ILE A 58 -8.83 2.29 -0.98
N ARG A 59 -9.69 3.04 -1.67
CA ARG A 59 -10.09 4.39 -1.26
C ARG A 59 -11.60 4.49 -1.15
N ASN A 60 -12.07 5.06 -0.05
CA ASN A 60 -13.48 5.27 0.19
C ASN A 60 -13.93 6.60 -0.40
N CYS A 61 -15.07 6.60 -1.07
CA CYS A 61 -15.69 7.84 -1.53
C CYS A 61 -16.02 8.76 -0.33
N PRO A 62 -15.66 10.05 -0.35
CA PRO A 62 -15.95 10.97 0.75
C PRO A 62 -17.44 11.26 0.95
N SER A 63 -18.30 10.90 -0.01
CA SER A 63 -19.75 11.12 0.06
C SER A 63 -20.50 9.87 0.50
N CYS A 64 -20.35 8.75 -0.22
CA CYS A 64 -21.11 7.52 0.03
C CYS A 64 -20.30 6.40 0.69
N ARG A 65 -18.99 6.61 0.94
CA ARG A 65 -18.06 5.65 1.56
C ARG A 65 -17.80 4.35 0.81
N SER A 66 -18.36 4.18 -0.39
CA SER A 66 -18.10 3.03 -1.26
C SER A 66 -16.60 2.87 -1.51
N ALA A 67 -16.12 1.64 -1.39
CA ALA A 67 -14.73 1.26 -1.64
C ALA A 67 -14.45 1.29 -3.15
N ILE A 68 -13.38 1.98 -3.54
CA ILE A 68 -12.96 2.14 -4.93
C ILE A 68 -11.50 1.74 -5.05
N VAL A 69 -11.21 0.85 -6.00
CA VAL A 69 -9.87 0.49 -6.44
C VAL A 69 -9.61 1.16 -7.78
N LYS A 70 -8.51 1.90 -7.89
CA LYS A 70 -8.08 2.49 -9.16
C LYS A 70 -7.36 1.43 -9.97
N THR A 71 -7.80 1.21 -11.21
CA THR A 71 -7.13 0.29 -12.13
C THR A 71 -5.89 0.94 -12.71
N GLU A 72 -6.01 2.07 -13.41
CA GLU A 72 -4.88 2.79 -14.05
C GLU A 72 -5.19 4.30 -14.22
N GLY A 73 -4.21 5.11 -14.61
CA GLY A 73 -4.45 6.48 -15.12
C GLY A 73 -4.51 7.62 -14.08
N CYS A 74 -5.51 8.51 -14.20
CA CYS A 74 -5.61 9.79 -13.47
C CYS A 74 -5.94 9.62 -11.97
N ASP A 75 -5.42 10.49 -11.11
CA ASP A 75 -5.72 10.49 -9.67
C ASP A 75 -7.09 11.06 -9.30
N ILE A 76 -7.89 11.48 -10.28
CA ILE A 76 -9.29 11.85 -10.07
C ILE A 76 -10.17 10.67 -10.45
N VAL A 77 -10.95 10.20 -9.49
CA VAL A 77 -11.91 9.12 -9.67
C VAL A 77 -13.33 9.64 -9.51
N THR A 78 -14.23 9.15 -10.35
CA THR A 78 -15.67 9.38 -10.26
C THR A 78 -16.31 8.18 -9.58
N CYS A 79 -16.97 8.41 -8.45
CA CYS A 79 -17.75 7.37 -7.80
C CYS A 79 -19.07 7.12 -8.54
N LEU A 80 -19.66 5.93 -8.40
CA LEU A 80 -21.00 5.61 -8.89
C LEU A 80 -22.09 6.53 -8.32
N CYS A 81 -21.87 7.16 -7.16
CA CYS A 81 -22.76 8.20 -6.63
C CYS A 81 -22.65 9.57 -7.32
N GLY A 82 -21.78 9.71 -8.32
CA GLY A 82 -21.57 10.94 -9.09
C GLY A 82 -20.54 11.91 -8.51
N VAL A 83 -19.96 11.63 -7.33
CA VAL A 83 -18.94 12.50 -6.73
C VAL A 83 -17.57 12.22 -7.32
N ASN A 84 -16.90 13.28 -7.77
CA ASN A 84 -15.49 13.26 -8.15
C ASN A 84 -14.62 13.56 -6.94
N PHE A 85 -13.63 12.70 -6.68
CA PHE A 85 -12.68 12.89 -5.59
C PHE A 85 -11.27 12.46 -6.01
N CYS A 86 -10.27 12.99 -5.32
CA CYS A 86 -8.89 12.62 -5.57
C CYS A 86 -8.53 11.34 -4.82
N TYR A 87 -8.03 10.36 -5.56
CA TYR A 87 -7.63 9.06 -5.06
C TYR A 87 -6.47 9.13 -4.05
N ARG A 88 -5.58 10.11 -4.19
CA ARG A 88 -4.45 10.32 -3.26
C ARG A 88 -4.88 10.92 -1.93
N CYS A 89 -5.70 11.97 -1.96
CA CYS A 89 -6.07 12.72 -0.77
C CYS A 89 -7.40 12.27 -0.15
N GLY A 90 -8.21 11.48 -0.86
CA GLY A 90 -9.55 11.02 -0.44
C GLY A 90 -10.62 12.12 -0.38
N ARG A 91 -10.26 13.37 -0.68
CA ARG A 91 -11.17 14.53 -0.62
C ARG A 91 -11.80 14.81 -1.96
N ARG A 92 -12.96 15.47 -1.94
CA ARG A 92 -13.59 16.01 -3.15
C ARG A 92 -12.58 16.85 -3.92
N VAL A 93 -12.62 16.80 -5.25
CA VAL A 93 -11.61 17.50 -6.06
C VAL A 93 -11.58 19.00 -5.76
N LEU A 94 -12.74 19.61 -5.48
CA LEU A 94 -12.88 21.02 -5.10
C LEU A 94 -12.17 21.38 -3.77
N GLU A 95 -11.97 20.40 -2.89
CA GLU A 95 -11.38 20.58 -1.55
C GLU A 95 -9.92 20.12 -1.48
N CYS A 96 -9.39 19.49 -2.54
CA CYS A 96 -8.04 18.95 -2.53
C CYS A 96 -7.02 20.08 -2.80
N ARG A 97 -6.36 20.55 -1.73
CA ARG A 97 -5.37 21.65 -1.78
C ARG A 97 -3.95 21.22 -2.22
N LEU A 98 -3.73 19.95 -2.55
CA LEU A 98 -2.41 19.46 -2.97
C LEU A 98 -1.98 20.11 -4.28
N SER A 99 -0.74 20.63 -4.32
CA SER A 99 -0.12 21.28 -5.48
C SER A 99 -0.13 20.39 -6.73
N LEU A 100 -0.03 19.07 -6.56
CA LEU A 100 -0.08 18.06 -7.62
C LEU A 100 -1.47 17.88 -8.25
N CYS A 101 -2.54 18.28 -7.55
CA CYS A 101 -3.93 18.15 -8.03
C CYS A 101 -4.48 19.45 -8.64
N ARG A 102 -3.76 20.59 -8.48
CA ARG A 102 -4.19 21.93 -8.91
C ARG A 102 -4.36 22.09 -10.43
N ASN A 103 -3.78 21.20 -11.25
CA ASN A 103 -3.86 21.31 -12.71
C ASN A 103 -4.99 20.47 -13.36
N ILE A 104 -5.79 19.73 -12.60
CA ILE A 104 -6.71 18.71 -13.18
C ILE A 104 -8.20 19.08 -13.06
N LEU A 105 -8.57 20.11 -12.29
CA LEU A 105 -9.91 20.75 -12.43
C LEU A 105 -10.06 21.53 -13.76
N ARG A 106 -9.09 21.41 -14.68
CA ARG A 106 -9.04 22.15 -15.95
C ARG A 106 -9.24 21.35 -17.24
N THR A 107 -9.93 20.22 -17.21
CA THR A 107 -10.39 19.56 -18.45
C THR A 107 -11.88 19.27 -18.42
N SER A 108 -12.69 20.31 -18.21
CA SER A 108 -14.01 20.33 -18.85
C SER A 108 -13.80 20.71 -20.31
N SER A 109 -14.60 20.19 -21.24
CA SER A 109 -14.59 20.59 -22.66
C SER A 109 -14.66 22.12 -22.87
N ALA A 110 -15.19 22.86 -21.89
CA ALA A 110 -15.19 24.32 -21.84
C ALA A 110 -13.78 24.97 -21.75
N GLN A 111 -12.77 24.30 -21.17
CA GLN A 111 -11.41 24.83 -21.10
C GLN A 111 -10.61 24.68 -22.39
N ALA A 112 -10.87 23.65 -23.20
CA ALA A 112 -10.23 23.55 -24.52
C ALA A 112 -10.56 24.78 -25.38
N GLY A 113 -11.82 25.23 -25.35
CA GLY A 113 -12.25 26.46 -26.02
C GLY A 113 -11.61 27.73 -25.45
N ASN A 114 -11.46 27.83 -24.13
CA ASN A 114 -10.83 28.99 -23.49
C ASN A 114 -9.31 29.03 -23.71
N MET A 115 -8.62 27.89 -23.65
CA MET A 115 -7.18 27.78 -23.95
C MET A 115 -6.90 28.06 -25.44
N ALA A 116 -7.77 27.60 -26.34
CA ALA A 116 -7.65 27.91 -27.76
C ALA A 116 -7.85 29.42 -28.03
N ARG A 117 -8.84 30.06 -27.37
CA ARG A 117 -9.04 31.52 -27.45
C ARG A 117 -7.83 32.30 -26.94
N GLU A 118 -7.24 31.86 -25.83
CA GLU A 118 -6.09 32.53 -25.24
C GLU A 118 -4.82 32.38 -26.10
N ARG A 119 -4.57 31.19 -26.67
CA ARG A 119 -3.49 30.96 -27.64
C ARG A 119 -3.64 31.84 -28.89
N LEU A 120 -4.86 31.97 -29.43
CA LEU A 120 -5.13 32.80 -30.60
C LEU A 120 -4.86 34.29 -30.31
N ARG A 121 -5.29 34.79 -29.14
CA ARG A 121 -4.99 36.18 -28.73
C ARG A 121 -3.50 36.44 -28.52
N ARG A 122 -2.77 35.49 -27.92
CA ARG A 122 -1.32 35.63 -27.75
C ARG A 122 -0.58 35.61 -29.09
N ARG A 123 -1.03 34.80 -30.04
CA ARG A 123 -0.41 34.71 -31.38
C ARG A 123 -0.76 35.90 -32.28
N PHE A 124 -1.96 36.46 -32.12
CA PHE A 124 -2.48 37.55 -32.93
C PHE A 124 -3.13 38.63 -32.05
N PRO A 125 -2.31 39.46 -31.37
CA PRO A 125 -2.81 40.47 -30.41
C PRO A 125 -3.61 41.59 -31.07
N THR A 126 -3.49 41.78 -32.39
CA THR A 126 -4.20 42.79 -33.18
C THR A 126 -5.64 42.40 -33.52
N LEU A 127 -6.05 41.14 -33.29
CA LEU A 127 -7.42 40.70 -33.58
C LEU A 127 -8.41 41.17 -32.51
N THR A 128 -9.50 41.79 -32.96
CA THR A 128 -10.59 42.20 -32.07
C THR A 128 -11.37 40.99 -31.52
N PHE A 129 -12.06 41.20 -30.40
CA PHE A 129 -12.89 40.17 -29.77
C PHE A 129 -13.92 39.56 -30.73
N ARG A 130 -14.55 40.38 -31.59
CA ARG A 130 -15.54 39.92 -32.57
C ARG A 130 -14.91 39.06 -33.67
N GLN A 131 -13.75 39.44 -34.20
CA GLN A 131 -13.01 38.66 -35.20
C GLN A 131 -12.58 37.29 -34.63
N CYS A 132 -12.08 37.25 -33.39
CA CYS A 132 -11.74 36.00 -32.71
C CYS A 132 -12.95 35.06 -32.61
N LYS A 133 -14.11 35.61 -32.22
CA LYS A 133 -15.35 34.83 -32.06
C LYS A 133 -15.85 34.24 -33.38
N THR A 134 -15.75 34.99 -34.49
CA THR A 134 -16.14 34.55 -35.83
C THR A 134 -15.23 33.42 -36.35
N LEU A 135 -13.92 33.54 -36.19
CA LEU A 135 -12.94 32.50 -36.59
C LEU A 135 -13.17 31.18 -35.85
N PHE A 136 -13.48 31.25 -34.55
CA PHE A 136 -13.82 30.06 -33.77
C PHE A 136 -15.13 29.39 -34.24
N LYS A 137 -16.11 30.18 -34.68
CA LYS A 137 -17.40 29.68 -35.19
C LYS A 137 -17.30 29.03 -36.58
N GLN A 138 -16.38 29.49 -37.42
CA GLN A 138 -16.21 28.98 -38.79
C GLN A 138 -15.44 27.65 -38.85
N LYS A 139 -14.53 27.41 -37.90
CA LYS A 139 -13.70 26.19 -37.86
C LYS A 139 -14.37 25.00 -37.12
N TRP A 140 -15.41 25.28 -36.33
CA TRP A 140 -16.13 24.31 -35.50
C TRP A 140 -17.64 24.40 -35.74
N LYS A 141 -18.01 24.31 -37.02
CA LYS A 141 -19.38 24.15 -37.49
C LYS A 141 -19.47 22.84 -38.27
#